data_AF-A0A2V7QYJ2-F1
#
_entry.id   AF-A0A2V7QYJ2-F1
#
_cell.length_a   1.000
_cell.length_b   1.000
_cell.length_c   1.000
_cell.angle_alpha   90.00
_cell.angle_beta   90.00
_cell.angle_gamma   90.00
#
_symmetry.space_group_name_H-M   'P 1'
#
loop_
_entity.id
_entity.type
_entity.pdbx_description
1 polymer ?
#
loop_
_entity_poly.entity_id
_entity_poly.type
_entity_poly.pdbx_seq_one_letter_code
_entity_poly.pdbx_strand_id
1 'polypeptide(L)'
;MNLRPIAEKVERGERLTREDGLALFASSDLLTIGRLADLANRRKNGDRVYFAANQHINPTNVCILRNTCVFCSFARMPKEDGAYTRSLEEVFAEADAARDNPTREFHIVGGLHPKLRLAYYTDMFRGLKARHPEVMIKALTAVEVAHLAKL
;
A
#
# COMPACT_ATOMS: atom_id res chain seq x y z
N MET A 1 -13.58 27.11 15.51
CA MET A 1 -12.70 27.76 14.51
C MET A 1 -13.56 28.12 13.30
N ASN A 2 -13.39 29.30 12.71
CA ASN A 2 -14.16 29.69 11.53
C ASN A 2 -13.54 29.04 10.28
N LEU A 3 -14.24 28.10 9.63
CA LEU A 3 -13.78 27.43 8.41
C LEU A 3 -14.07 28.22 7.13
N ARG A 4 -14.78 29.34 7.18
CA ARG A 4 -15.20 30.12 6.00
C ARG A 4 -14.04 30.50 5.07
N PRO A 5 -12.88 31.00 5.55
CA PRO A 5 -11.76 31.32 4.66
C PRO A 5 -11.21 30.10 3.91
N ILE A 6 -11.29 28.91 4.53
CA ILE A 6 -10.86 27.65 3.93
C ILE A 6 -11.89 27.18 2.90
N ALA A 7 -13.18 27.28 3.23
CA ALA A 7 -14.27 26.96 2.31
C ALA A 7 -14.17 27.77 1.02
N GLU A 8 -13.94 29.08 1.13
CA GLU A 8 -13.76 29.98 -0.01
C GLU A 8 -12.58 29.58 -0.92
N LYS A 9 -11.43 29.18 -0.34
CA LYS A 9 -10.29 28.65 -1.09
C LYS A 9 -10.66 27.36 -1.82
N VAL A 10 -11.30 26.42 -1.14
CA VAL A 10 -11.76 25.15 -1.73
C VAL A 10 -12.74 25.43 -2.87
N GLU A 11 -13.71 26.33 -2.69
CA GLU A 11 -14.67 26.72 -3.72
C GLU A 11 -14.01 27.34 -4.95
N ARG A 12 -12.91 28.10 -4.78
CA ARG A 12 -12.12 28.62 -5.90
C ARG A 12 -11.12 27.62 -6.49
N GLY A 13 -10.99 26.43 -5.90
CA GLY A 13 -10.02 25.41 -6.35
C GLY A 13 -8.57 25.77 -6.01
N GLU A 14 -8.37 26.64 -5.02
CA GLU A 14 -7.05 27.08 -4.58
C GLU A 14 -6.40 26.02 -3.68
N ARG A 15 -5.06 25.93 -3.75
CA ARG A 15 -4.29 25.05 -2.89
C ARG A 15 -4.32 25.57 -1.45
N LEU A 16 -4.76 24.73 -0.53
CA LEU A 16 -4.70 25.00 0.90
C LEU A 16 -3.25 25.05 1.40
N THR A 17 -3.00 25.94 2.37
CA THR A 17 -1.71 26.03 3.06
C THR A 17 -1.60 24.99 4.17
N ARG A 18 -0.42 24.90 4.79
CA ARG A 18 -0.20 24.03 5.96
C ARG A 18 -1.10 24.45 7.13
N GLU A 19 -1.28 25.74 7.34
CA GLU A 19 -2.08 26.34 8.41
C GLU A 19 -3.56 26.02 8.22
N ASP A 20 -4.06 26.08 6.98
CA ASP A 20 -5.42 25.65 6.65
C ASP A 20 -5.63 24.16 7.02
N GLY A 21 -4.65 23.30 6.71
CA GLY A 21 -4.68 21.89 7.08
C GLY A 21 -4.73 21.64 8.59
N LEU A 22 -3.94 22.38 9.37
CA LEU A 22 -3.97 22.31 10.84
C LEU A 22 -5.31 22.79 11.41
N ALA A 23 -5.89 23.86 10.85
CA ALA A 23 -7.19 24.36 11.27
C ALA A 23 -8.32 23.37 10.96
N LEU A 24 -8.27 22.69 9.81
CA LEU A 24 -9.20 21.61 9.46
C LEU A 24 -9.08 20.43 10.44
N PHE A 25 -7.85 20.01 10.75
CA PHE A 25 -7.59 18.90 11.69
C PHE A 25 -8.08 19.19 13.11
N ALA A 26 -7.97 20.45 13.55
CA ALA A 26 -8.42 20.88 14.88
C ALA A 26 -9.93 21.16 14.98
N SER A 27 -10.66 21.16 13.85
CA SER A 27 -12.09 21.48 13.83
C SER A 27 -12.96 20.25 14.08
N SER A 28 -14.01 20.43 14.90
CA SER A 28 -15.05 19.43 15.14
C SER A 28 -16.23 19.53 14.18
N ASP A 29 -16.24 20.52 13.27
CA ASP A 29 -17.30 20.72 12.28
C ASP A 29 -17.14 19.73 11.10
N LEU A 30 -17.46 18.47 11.38
CA LEU A 30 -17.34 17.36 10.43
C LEU A 30 -18.22 17.57 9.19
N LEU A 31 -19.39 18.19 9.32
CA LEU A 31 -20.32 18.39 8.20
C LEU A 31 -19.76 19.38 7.19
N THR A 32 -19.20 20.50 7.66
CA THR A 32 -18.53 21.45 6.77
C THR A 32 -17.31 20.81 6.11
N ILE A 33 -16.47 20.10 6.87
CA ILE A 33 -15.29 19.41 6.32
C ILE A 33 -15.71 18.38 5.26
N GLY A 34 -16.72 17.56 5.55
CA GLY A 34 -17.25 16.56 4.63
C GLY A 34 -17.78 17.17 3.33
N ARG A 35 -18.52 18.28 3.41
CA ARG A 35 -19.01 19.00 2.23
C ARG A 35 -17.87 19.56 1.37
N LEU A 36 -16.84 20.13 1.99
CA LEU A 36 -15.67 20.64 1.26
C LEU A 36 -14.88 19.50 0.59
N ALA A 37 -14.72 18.37 1.29
CA ALA A 37 -14.08 17.18 0.75
C ALA A 37 -14.88 16.57 -0.42
N ASP A 38 -16.21 16.49 -0.31
CA ASP A 38 -17.09 16.01 -1.39
C ASP A 38 -17.01 16.91 -2.62
N LEU A 39 -17.04 18.24 -2.45
CA LEU A 39 -16.85 19.20 -3.55
C LEU A 39 -15.51 18.99 -4.26
N ALA A 40 -14.42 18.86 -3.50
CA ALA A 40 -13.09 18.60 -4.05
C ALA A 40 -13.02 17.24 -4.79
N ASN A 41 -13.62 16.20 -4.22
CA ASN A 41 -13.69 14.87 -4.83
C ASN A 41 -14.50 14.88 -6.14
N ARG A 42 -15.70 15.44 -6.14
CA ARG A 42 -16.60 15.50 -7.31
C ARG A 42 -15.98 16.27 -8.48
N ARG A 43 -15.22 17.33 -8.23
CA ARG A 43 -14.49 18.04 -9.30
C ARG A 43 -13.49 17.16 -10.03
N LYS A 44 -12.85 16.24 -9.31
CA LYS A 44 -11.83 15.36 -9.89
C LYS A 44 -12.42 14.07 -10.45
N ASN A 45 -13.39 13.49 -9.75
CA ASN A 45 -13.85 12.12 -9.96
C ASN A 45 -15.31 12.03 -10.41
N GLY A 46 -16.11 13.11 -10.32
CA GLY A 46 -17.56 13.07 -10.51
C GLY A 46 -18.21 12.10 -9.53
N ASP A 47 -19.15 11.29 -10.03
CA ASP A 47 -19.80 10.20 -9.29
C ASP A 47 -19.08 8.85 -9.45
N ARG A 48 -17.84 8.83 -9.97
CA ARG A 48 -17.12 7.58 -10.23
C ARG A 48 -16.44 7.06 -8.96
N VAL A 49 -16.62 5.77 -8.70
CA VAL A 49 -15.89 5.01 -7.67
C VAL A 49 -15.02 3.99 -8.38
N TYR A 50 -13.72 3.97 -8.05
CA TYR A 50 -12.75 3.06 -8.66
C TYR A 50 -12.40 1.94 -7.69
N PHE A 51 -12.23 0.73 -8.22
CA PHE A 51 -11.74 -0.44 -7.49
C PHE A 51 -10.81 -1.26 -8.38
N ALA A 52 -9.94 -2.05 -7.77
CA ALA A 52 -9.06 -2.98 -8.47
C ALA A 52 -9.17 -4.36 -7.83
N ALA A 53 -9.49 -5.38 -8.64
CA ALA A 53 -9.41 -6.77 -8.21
C ALA A 53 -7.93 -7.17 -8.10
N ASN A 54 -7.47 -7.34 -6.87
CA ASN A 54 -6.07 -7.62 -6.58
C ASN A 54 -5.95 -8.83 -5.65
N GLN A 55 -4.80 -9.49 -5.75
CA GLN A 55 -4.38 -10.54 -4.83
C GLN A 55 -3.15 -10.07 -4.07
N HIS A 56 -3.19 -10.17 -2.75
CA HIS A 56 -2.02 -9.93 -1.91
C HIS A 56 -1.14 -11.18 -1.87
N ILE A 57 0.15 -10.99 -2.07
CA ILE A 57 1.18 -12.02 -1.92
C ILE A 57 2.19 -11.49 -0.92
N ASN A 58 2.39 -12.21 0.18
CA ASN A 58 3.37 -11.85 1.19
C ASN A 58 4.50 -12.89 1.20
N PRO A 59 5.68 -12.59 0.61
CA PRO A 59 6.75 -13.58 0.50
C PRO A 59 7.35 -13.97 1.85
N THR A 60 7.30 -13.08 2.83
CA THR A 60 7.82 -13.33 4.18
C THR A 60 7.22 -12.33 5.16
N ASN A 61 7.04 -12.76 6.41
CA ASN A 61 6.76 -11.86 7.52
C ASN A 61 7.99 -11.61 8.42
N VAL A 62 9.14 -12.21 8.10
CA VAL A 62 10.40 -11.98 8.83
C VAL A 62 10.90 -10.57 8.53
N CYS A 63 11.06 -9.75 9.56
CA CYS A 63 11.40 -8.35 9.40
C CYS A 63 12.36 -7.87 10.47
N ILE A 64 13.50 -7.29 10.07
CA ILE A 64 14.47 -6.71 11.01
C ILE A 64 13.93 -5.50 11.79
N LEU A 65 12.85 -4.86 11.31
CA LEU A 65 12.23 -3.71 11.98
C LEU A 65 11.12 -4.09 12.97
N ARG A 66 10.92 -5.39 13.27
CA ARG A 66 9.90 -5.87 14.21
C ARG A 66 9.80 -5.01 15.47
N ASN A 67 10.94 -4.76 16.12
CA ASN A 67 10.98 -4.08 17.41
C ASN A 67 10.93 -2.54 17.29
N THR A 68 10.97 -2.00 16.06
CA THR A 68 10.92 -0.56 15.79
C THR A 68 9.55 -0.14 15.27
N CYS A 69 8.89 -0.99 14.47
CA CYS A 69 7.54 -0.76 13.97
C CYS A 69 6.49 -1.21 15.00
N VAL A 70 6.27 -0.40 16.04
CA VAL A 70 5.43 -0.74 17.21
C VAL A 70 3.96 -1.01 16.91
N PHE A 71 3.47 -0.63 15.74
CA PHE A 71 2.09 -0.88 15.29
C PHE A 71 1.94 -2.10 14.37
N CYS A 72 3.04 -2.75 13.97
CA CYS A 72 3.01 -3.82 12.98
C CYS A 72 2.78 -5.19 13.65
N SER A 73 1.57 -5.73 13.49
CA SER A 73 1.22 -7.09 13.95
C SER A 73 1.72 -8.20 13.01
N PHE A 74 2.09 -7.86 11.78
CA PHE A 74 2.52 -8.80 10.75
C PHE A 74 3.95 -9.31 10.96
N ALA A 75 4.86 -8.40 11.30
CA ALA A 75 6.28 -8.70 11.40
C ALA A 75 6.59 -9.78 12.43
N ARG A 76 7.62 -10.59 12.16
CA ARG A 76 8.23 -11.56 13.07
C ARG A 76 9.76 -11.45 13.05
N MET A 77 10.41 -11.73 14.16
CA MET A 77 11.87 -11.91 14.19
C MET A 77 12.23 -13.27 13.60
N PRO A 78 13.48 -13.46 13.12
CA PRO A 78 13.94 -14.78 12.70
C PRO A 78 13.73 -15.81 13.83
N LYS A 79 13.10 -16.95 13.51
CA LYS A 79 12.76 -18.06 14.43
C LYS A 79 11.71 -17.75 15.50
N GLU A 80 11.05 -16.61 15.42
CA GLU A 80 9.88 -16.38 16.25
C GLU A 80 8.70 -17.26 15.81
N ASP A 81 7.80 -17.57 16.74
CA ASP A 81 6.57 -18.27 16.41
C ASP A 81 5.75 -17.55 15.31
N GLY A 82 5.28 -18.33 14.34
CA GLY A 82 4.61 -17.84 13.14
C GLY A 82 5.51 -17.10 12.13
N ALA A 83 6.84 -17.08 12.31
CA ALA A 83 7.75 -16.57 11.29
C ALA A 83 7.79 -17.50 10.06
N TYR A 84 7.69 -16.93 8.86
CA TYR A 84 7.75 -17.66 7.61
C TYR A 84 8.49 -16.89 6.52
N THR A 85 9.07 -17.65 5.59
CA THR A 85 9.63 -17.16 4.34
C THR A 85 9.27 -18.18 3.27
N ARG A 86 8.48 -17.76 2.28
CA ARG A 86 7.96 -18.64 1.23
C ARG A 86 9.03 -18.94 0.19
N SER A 87 9.04 -20.16 -0.32
CA SER A 87 9.76 -20.47 -1.55
C SER A 87 9.10 -19.78 -2.76
N LEU A 88 9.81 -19.73 -3.89
CA LEU A 88 9.22 -19.20 -5.13
C LEU A 88 8.06 -20.08 -5.59
N GLU A 89 8.18 -21.39 -5.42
CA GLU A 89 7.14 -22.37 -5.74
C GLU A 89 5.87 -22.15 -4.92
N GLU A 90 6.00 -21.88 -3.62
CA GLU A 90 4.86 -21.54 -2.76
C GLU A 90 4.19 -20.22 -3.19
N VAL A 91 4.99 -19.22 -3.56
CA VAL A 91 4.46 -17.95 -4.11
C VAL A 91 3.71 -18.17 -5.42
N PHE A 92 4.25 -18.98 -6.33
CA PHE A 92 3.60 -19.26 -7.61
C PHE A 92 2.31 -20.06 -7.43
N ALA A 93 2.32 -21.05 -6.54
CA ALA A 93 1.13 -21.84 -6.22
C ALA A 93 0.02 -20.97 -5.61
N GLU A 94 0.35 -20.02 -4.73
CA GLU A 94 -0.63 -19.05 -4.24
C GLU A 94 -1.17 -18.15 -5.37
N ALA A 95 -0.27 -17.66 -6.24
CA ALA A 95 -0.64 -16.79 -7.35
C ALA A 95 -1.55 -17.47 -8.40
N ASP A 96 -1.55 -18.80 -8.50
CA ASP A 96 -2.40 -19.52 -9.44
C ASP A 96 -3.89 -19.36 -9.17
N ALA A 97 -4.30 -18.94 -7.97
CA ALA A 97 -5.67 -18.55 -7.69
C ALA A 97 -6.19 -17.47 -8.65
N ALA A 98 -5.31 -16.62 -9.21
CA ALA A 98 -5.66 -15.59 -10.17
C ALA A 98 -6.23 -16.13 -11.50
N ARG A 99 -6.00 -17.42 -11.83
CA ARG A 99 -6.56 -18.04 -13.05
C ARG A 99 -8.08 -18.19 -12.98
N ASP A 100 -8.58 -18.41 -11.77
CA ASP A 100 -9.98 -18.75 -11.52
C ASP A 100 -10.79 -17.57 -10.98
N ASN A 101 -10.20 -16.37 -10.91
CA ASN A 101 -10.83 -15.20 -10.32
C ASN A 101 -10.47 -13.90 -11.09
N PRO A 102 -11.15 -12.76 -10.86
CA PRO A 102 -10.96 -11.56 -11.68
C PRO A 102 -9.68 -10.76 -11.37
N THR A 103 -8.67 -11.37 -10.73
CA THR A 103 -7.43 -10.67 -10.33
C THR A 103 -6.74 -10.03 -11.52
N ARG A 104 -6.46 -8.74 -11.40
CA ARG A 104 -5.71 -7.93 -12.36
C ARG A 104 -4.38 -7.44 -11.83
N GLU A 105 -4.16 -7.50 -10.52
CA GLU A 105 -2.94 -7.02 -9.89
C GLU A 105 -2.46 -7.96 -8.78
N PHE A 106 -1.18 -8.32 -8.79
CA PHE A 106 -0.49 -8.88 -7.63
C PHE A 106 0.10 -7.75 -6.80
N HIS A 107 -0.33 -7.66 -5.54
CA HIS A 107 0.16 -6.69 -4.56
C HIS A 107 1.15 -7.40 -3.63
N ILE A 108 2.44 -7.13 -3.82
CA ILE A 108 3.52 -7.89 -3.18
C ILE A 108 4.24 -7.01 -2.17
N VAL A 109 4.07 -7.31 -0.89
CA VAL A 109 4.76 -6.64 0.22
C VAL A 109 5.16 -7.66 1.27
N GLY A 110 6.22 -7.41 2.02
CA GLY A 110 6.67 -8.34 3.05
C GLY A 110 7.49 -7.69 4.15
N GLY A 111 8.08 -8.54 4.99
CA GLY A 111 9.08 -8.13 5.96
C GLY A 111 10.43 -7.83 5.31
N LEU A 112 11.24 -7.02 6.01
CA LEU A 112 12.63 -6.74 5.64
C LEU A 112 13.53 -7.91 6.05
N HIS A 113 13.51 -8.97 5.24
CA HIS A 113 14.27 -10.18 5.54
C HIS A 113 15.78 -9.92 5.44
N PRO A 114 16.61 -10.31 6.43
CA PRO A 114 18.04 -9.99 6.44
C PRO A 114 18.87 -10.77 5.42
N LYS A 115 18.32 -11.85 4.87
CA LYS A 115 19.01 -12.77 3.94
C LYS A 115 18.40 -12.88 2.54
N LEU A 116 17.19 -12.38 2.31
CA LEU A 116 16.60 -12.44 0.97
C LEU A 116 17.22 -11.33 0.14
N ARG A 117 17.98 -11.73 -0.89
CA ARG A 117 18.67 -10.80 -1.78
C ARG A 117 17.75 -10.36 -2.91
N LEU A 118 18.15 -9.31 -3.63
CA LEU A 118 17.42 -8.80 -4.79
C LEU A 118 17.06 -9.90 -5.80
N ALA A 119 17.95 -10.88 -6.00
CA ALA A 119 17.71 -12.02 -6.90
C ALA A 119 16.39 -12.74 -6.62
N TYR A 120 16.09 -13.08 -5.36
CA TYR A 120 14.84 -13.72 -4.95
C TYR A 120 13.61 -12.95 -5.45
N TYR A 121 13.60 -11.62 -5.26
CA TYR A 121 12.49 -10.79 -5.69
C TYR A 121 12.41 -10.68 -7.22
N THR A 122 13.54 -10.50 -7.90
CA THR A 122 13.54 -10.43 -9.37
C THR A 122 13.11 -11.74 -10.01
N ASP A 123 13.47 -12.89 -9.43
CA ASP A 123 13.09 -14.21 -9.93
C ASP A 123 11.61 -14.49 -9.65
N MET A 124 11.11 -14.08 -8.48
CA MET A 124 9.68 -14.06 -8.19
C MET A 124 8.90 -13.24 -9.23
N PHE A 125 9.34 -12.02 -9.55
CA PHE A 125 8.64 -11.16 -10.53
C PHE A 125 8.66 -11.77 -11.93
N ARG A 126 9.81 -12.27 -12.40
CA ARG A 126 9.92 -12.96 -13.69
C ARG A 126 9.01 -14.19 -13.73
N GLY A 127 9.03 -15.00 -12.68
CA GLY A 127 8.26 -16.22 -12.59
C GLY A 127 6.76 -15.99 -12.54
N LEU A 128 6.29 -14.96 -11.81
CA LEU A 128 4.89 -14.54 -11.79
C LEU A 128 4.46 -14.04 -13.16
N LYS A 129 5.29 -13.18 -13.79
CA LYS A 129 4.93 -12.58 -15.09
C LYS A 129 4.95 -13.58 -16.24
N ALA A 130 5.79 -14.61 -16.17
CA ALA A 130 5.77 -15.72 -17.12
C ALA A 130 4.51 -16.59 -17.01
N ARG A 131 3.98 -16.77 -15.78
CA ARG A 131 2.80 -17.62 -15.51
C ARG A 131 1.46 -16.90 -15.68
N HIS A 132 1.45 -15.60 -15.40
CA HIS A 132 0.28 -14.72 -15.38
C HIS A 132 0.60 -13.40 -16.12
N PRO A 133 0.87 -13.46 -17.44
CA PRO A 133 1.35 -12.31 -18.21
C PRO A 133 0.38 -11.12 -18.21
N GLU A 134 -0.91 -11.37 -18.06
CA GLU A 134 -1.98 -10.36 -17.97
C GLU A 134 -2.11 -9.68 -16.60
N VAL A 135 -1.54 -10.25 -15.54
CA VAL A 135 -1.66 -9.71 -14.16
C VAL A 135 -0.54 -8.71 -13.88
N MET A 136 -0.88 -7.46 -13.53
CA MET A 136 0.08 -6.41 -13.19
C MET A 136 0.81 -6.73 -11.88
N ILE A 137 2.10 -6.43 -11.78
CA ILE A 137 2.85 -6.57 -10.53
C ILE A 137 3.02 -5.19 -9.89
N LYS A 138 2.41 -5.01 -8.72
CA LYS A 138 2.60 -3.85 -7.83
C LYS A 138 3.33 -4.36 -6.59
N ALA A 139 4.66 -4.20 -6.57
CA ALA A 139 5.50 -4.84 -5.57
C ALA A 139 6.44 -3.84 -4.89
N LEU A 140 6.70 -4.14 -3.62
CA LEU A 140 7.61 -3.46 -2.71
C LEU A 140 7.17 -2.05 -2.34
N THR A 141 7.40 -1.72 -1.08
CA THR A 141 7.34 -0.36 -0.57
C THR A 141 8.71 0.32 -0.67
N ALA A 142 8.76 1.64 -0.47
CA ALA A 142 10.02 2.38 -0.42
C ALA A 142 10.97 1.84 0.67
N VAL A 143 10.44 1.30 1.78
CA VAL A 143 11.22 0.74 2.88
C VAL A 143 11.90 -0.58 2.46
N GLU A 144 11.19 -1.44 1.73
CA GLU A 144 11.76 -2.67 1.16
C GLU A 144 12.84 -2.38 0.13
N VAL A 145 12.60 -1.41 -0.77
CA VAL A 145 13.61 -0.98 -1.76
C VAL A 145 14.85 -0.41 -1.06
N ALA A 146 14.68 0.44 -0.05
CA ALA A 146 15.80 1.03 0.70
C ALA A 146 16.61 -0.02 1.49
N HIS A 147 15.96 -1.09 1.98
CA HIS A 147 16.63 -2.21 2.62
C HIS A 147 17.42 -3.05 1.61
N LEU A 148 16.80 -3.43 0.49
CA LEU A 148 17.46 -4.22 -0.56
C LEU A 148 18.65 -3.50 -1.18
N ALA A 149 18.60 -2.17 -1.32
CA ALA A 149 19.70 -1.37 -1.83
C ALA A 149 20.95 -1.37 -0.93
N LYS A 150 20.83 -1.80 0.33
CA LYS A 150 21.92 -1.82 1.32
C LYS A 150 22.43 -3.23 1.63
N LEU A 151 21.75 -4.27 1.13
CA LEU A 151 22.06 -5.68 1.39
C LEU A 151 23.19 -6.19 0.51
#